data_AF-A0A925E4E1-F1
#
_entry.id   AF-A0A925E4E1-F1
#
_cell.length_a   1.000
_cell.length_b   1.000
_cell.length_c   1.000
_cell.angle_alpha   90.00
_cell.angle_beta   90.00
_cell.angle_gamma   90.00
#
_symmetry.space_group_name_H-M   'P 1'
#
loop_
_entity.id
_entity.type
_entity.pdbx_description
1 polymer ?
#
loop_
_entity_poly.entity_id
_entity_poly.type
_entity_poly.pdbx_seq_one_letter_code
_entity_poly.pdbx_strand_id
1 'polypeptide(L)'
;AEPGVIAETRTLDAIHITKSDTDDLVTIVEVVSPSNKTEADSVAQYQDRRSRLVVNQGVNVVEIDLTRSVKRLFNHPLTTAYPYHVSVYLPGRWPYVIGTHINEPLKRIALPLRGEVVPIEIQTAYNYAYQQVSVGAHILRDKKYNLKNLPFPSLLTADERKNAMQAVEAWKAELERLRDHSEK
;
A
#
# COMPACT_ATOMS: atom_id res chain seq x y z
N ALA A 1 22.30 2.96 -13.57
CA ALA A 1 21.73 3.01 -12.22
C ALA A 1 20.31 3.57 -12.35
N GLU A 2 19.28 2.80 -12.01
CA GLU A 2 17.91 3.32 -12.04
C GLU A 2 17.74 4.41 -10.97
N PRO A 3 17.01 5.50 -11.28
CA PRO A 3 16.76 6.57 -10.33
C PRO A 3 15.97 6.03 -9.15
N GLY A 4 16.59 6.05 -7.96
CA GLY A 4 15.96 5.66 -6.71
C GLY A 4 14.69 6.50 -6.48
N VAL A 5 13.55 5.82 -6.42
CA VAL A 5 12.29 6.44 -5.99
C VAL A 5 12.43 6.73 -4.50
N ILE A 6 12.44 8.02 -4.15
CA ILE A 6 12.26 8.46 -2.77
C ILE A 6 10.77 8.24 -2.47
N ALA A 7 10.46 7.17 -1.74
CA ALA A 7 9.11 6.89 -1.28
C ALA A 7 8.84 7.71 -0.01
N GLU A 8 7.88 8.62 -0.06
CA GLU A 8 7.31 9.19 1.16
C GLU A 8 6.70 8.06 1.99
N THR A 9 7.06 8.00 3.27
CA THR A 9 6.60 6.99 4.23
C THR A 9 5.12 7.22 4.52
N ARG A 10 4.24 6.69 3.67
CA ARG A 10 2.86 6.42 4.08
C ARG A 10 2.92 5.28 5.09
N THR A 11 2.13 5.37 6.15
CA THR A 11 1.80 4.23 7.00
C THR A 11 1.31 3.13 6.08
N LEU A 12 2.12 2.11 5.83
CA LEU A 12 1.69 0.96 5.04
C LEU A 12 0.70 0.21 5.92
N ASP A 13 -0.59 0.43 5.67
CA ASP A 13 -1.65 -0.31 6.31
C ASP A 13 -1.59 -1.77 5.84
N ALA A 14 -1.61 -2.68 6.80
CA ALA A 14 -1.72 -4.09 6.52
C ALA A 14 -3.16 -4.44 6.12
N ILE A 15 -3.31 -5.49 5.32
CA ILE A 15 -4.64 -6.04 5.01
C ILE A 15 -5.04 -6.95 6.15
N HIS A 16 -6.17 -6.63 6.81
CA HIS A 16 -6.76 -7.45 7.86
C HIS A 16 -7.89 -8.30 7.28
N ILE A 17 -7.83 -9.59 7.54
CA ILE A 17 -8.86 -10.55 7.17
C ILE A 17 -9.52 -11.03 8.44
N THR A 18 -10.80 -10.70 8.60
CA THR A 18 -11.62 -11.06 9.75
C THR A 18 -12.69 -12.06 9.35
N LYS A 19 -13.23 -12.78 10.33
CA LYS A 19 -14.45 -13.57 10.13
C LYS A 19 -15.66 -12.63 10.03
N SER A 20 -16.54 -12.87 9.07
CA SER A 20 -17.72 -12.00 8.84
C SER A 20 -18.74 -12.02 9.98
N ASP A 21 -18.81 -13.11 10.74
CA ASP A 21 -19.80 -13.32 11.81
C ASP A 21 -19.31 -12.87 13.19
N THR A 22 -18.02 -13.01 13.49
CA THR A 22 -17.45 -12.67 14.80
C THR A 22 -16.50 -11.47 14.79
N ASP A 23 -16.11 -10.98 13.61
CA ASP A 23 -15.03 -10.01 13.41
C ASP A 23 -13.67 -10.44 13.99
N ASP A 24 -13.52 -11.75 14.28
CA ASP A 24 -12.25 -12.29 14.74
C ASP A 24 -11.19 -12.12 13.66
N LEU A 25 -10.06 -11.52 14.04
CA LEU A 25 -8.89 -11.46 13.16
C LEU A 25 -8.37 -12.88 12.87
N VAL A 26 -8.25 -13.19 11.57
CA VAL A 26 -7.78 -14.48 11.07
C VAL A 26 -6.38 -14.36 10.50
N THR A 27 -6.16 -13.36 9.63
CA THR A 27 -4.90 -13.22 8.90
C THR A 27 -4.57 -11.77 8.65
N ILE A 28 -3.29 -11.44 8.82
CA ILE A 28 -2.72 -10.16 8.42
C ILE A 28 -1.83 -10.41 7.22
N VAL A 29 -1.98 -9.58 6.18
CA VAL A 29 -1.04 -9.51 5.05
C VAL A 29 -0.34 -8.16 5.07
N GLU A 30 0.97 -8.17 5.17
CA GLU A 30 1.78 -6.95 5.28
C GLU A 30 2.90 -6.93 4.23
N VAL A 31 3.06 -5.78 3.58
CA VAL A 31 4.23 -5.51 2.72
C VAL A 31 5.32 -4.88 3.59
N VAL A 32 6.48 -5.50 3.60
CA VAL A 32 7.59 -5.05 4.45
C VAL A 32 8.13 -3.71 3.96
N SER A 33 8.10 -2.71 4.84
CA SER A 33 8.75 -1.43 4.59
C SER A 33 10.28 -1.53 4.72
N PRO A 34 11.07 -0.84 3.87
CA PRO A 34 12.51 -0.69 4.09
C PRO A 34 12.88 -0.14 5.47
N SER A 35 12.05 0.75 6.05
CA SER A 35 12.26 1.32 7.39
C SER A 35 12.23 0.28 8.50
N ASN A 36 11.52 -0.84 8.31
CA ASN A 36 11.47 -1.91 9.30
C ASN A 36 12.79 -2.69 9.40
N LYS A 37 13.78 -2.35 8.57
CA LYS A 37 15.06 -3.04 8.44
C LYS A 37 16.26 -2.12 8.61
N THR A 38 16.07 -0.83 8.85
CA THR A 38 17.19 0.12 8.94
C THR A 38 17.93 -0.06 10.25
N GLU A 39 17.22 0.01 11.37
CA GLU A 39 17.77 -0.04 12.72
C GLU A 39 17.45 -1.37 13.42
N ALA A 40 18.35 -1.80 14.31
CA ALA A 40 18.17 -3.06 15.06
C ALA A 40 16.89 -3.04 15.91
N ASP A 41 16.59 -1.90 16.55
CA ASP A 41 15.38 -1.74 17.37
C ASP A 41 14.11 -1.84 16.53
N SER A 42 14.11 -1.30 15.31
CA SER A 42 12.97 -1.41 14.39
C SER A 42 12.74 -2.86 13.97
N VAL A 43 13.81 -3.61 13.73
CA VAL A 43 13.71 -5.05 13.44
C VAL A 43 13.13 -5.80 14.63
N ALA A 44 13.64 -5.55 15.85
CA ALA A 44 13.17 -6.21 17.06
C ALA A 44 11.68 -5.90 17.34
N GLN A 45 11.28 -4.63 17.28
CA GLN A 45 9.88 -4.23 17.48
C GLN A 45 8.94 -4.88 16.46
N TYR A 46 9.37 -4.96 15.21
CA TYR A 46 8.60 -5.60 14.15
C TYR A 46 8.46 -7.12 14.42
N GLN A 47 9.56 -7.79 14.77
CA GLN A 47 9.58 -9.21 15.14
C GLN A 47 8.69 -9.51 16.35
N ASP A 48 8.72 -8.66 17.38
CA ASP A 48 7.90 -8.78 18.57
C ASP A 48 6.42 -8.60 18.26
N ARG A 49 6.06 -7.62 17.42
CA ARG A 49 4.67 -7.44 16.97
C ARG A 49 4.17 -8.69 16.25
N ARG A 50 4.94 -9.21 15.29
CA ARG A 50 4.61 -10.47 14.61
C ARG A 50 4.44 -11.62 15.61
N SER A 51 5.39 -11.78 16.53
CA SER A 51 5.37 -12.86 17.51
C SER A 51 4.10 -12.82 18.37
N ARG A 52 3.70 -11.63 18.86
CA ARG A 52 2.44 -11.47 19.61
C ARG A 52 1.21 -11.88 18.81
N LEU A 53 1.13 -11.51 17.53
CA LEU A 53 0.01 -11.90 16.65
C LEU A 53 -0.06 -13.42 16.48
N VAL A 54 1.07 -14.04 16.13
CA VAL A 54 1.12 -15.47 15.79
C VAL A 54 0.99 -16.35 17.03
N VAL A 55 1.75 -16.05 18.08
CA VAL A 55 1.87 -16.89 19.27
C VAL A 55 0.75 -16.62 20.27
N ASN A 56 0.48 -15.35 20.57
CA ASN A 56 -0.46 -15.00 21.65
C ASN A 56 -1.90 -14.91 21.16
N GLN A 57 -2.11 -14.51 19.90
CA GLN A 57 -3.45 -14.27 19.35
C GLN A 57 -3.90 -15.34 18.35
N GLY A 58 -3.02 -16.26 17.95
CA GLY A 58 -3.35 -17.31 16.99
C GLY A 58 -3.69 -16.77 15.60
N VAL A 59 -3.16 -15.60 15.23
CA VAL A 59 -3.39 -14.93 13.94
C VAL A 59 -2.33 -15.39 12.93
N ASN A 60 -2.74 -15.74 11.71
CA ASN A 60 -1.77 -16.00 10.66
C ASN A 60 -1.15 -14.68 10.16
N VAL A 61 0.13 -14.67 9.83
CA VAL A 61 0.80 -13.49 9.27
C VAL A 61 1.45 -13.86 7.95
N VAL A 62 1.16 -13.08 6.91
CA VAL A 62 1.82 -13.16 5.60
C VAL A 62 2.63 -11.90 5.39
N GLU A 63 3.94 -12.05 5.32
CA GLU A 63 4.87 -10.95 5.06
C GLU A 63 5.39 -11.02 3.63
N ILE A 64 5.26 -9.92 2.90
CA ILE A 64 5.74 -9.79 1.52
C ILE A 64 6.94 -8.85 1.54
N ASP A 65 8.15 -9.39 1.42
CA ASP A 65 9.38 -8.63 1.39
C ASP A 65 9.87 -8.40 -0.04
N LEU A 66 9.64 -7.19 -0.54
CA LEU A 66 10.10 -6.73 -1.86
C LEU A 66 11.26 -5.73 -1.78
N THR A 67 11.84 -5.54 -0.59
CA THR A 67 12.79 -4.43 -0.33
C THR A 67 14.17 -4.63 -0.97
N ARG A 68 14.49 -5.83 -1.45
CA ARG A 68 15.83 -6.25 -1.94
C ARG A 68 16.97 -6.03 -0.92
N SER A 69 16.65 -5.74 0.33
CA SER A 69 17.62 -5.49 1.38
C SER A 69 18.37 -6.77 1.76
N VAL A 70 19.68 -6.65 2.02
CA VAL A 70 20.48 -7.72 2.63
C VAL A 70 20.15 -7.95 4.10
N LYS A 71 19.54 -6.96 4.77
CA LYS A 71 19.04 -7.10 6.14
C LYS A 71 17.69 -7.82 6.11
N ARG A 72 17.57 -8.92 6.87
CA ARG A 72 16.39 -9.80 6.90
C ARG A 72 15.71 -9.76 8.27
N LEU A 73 14.38 -9.88 8.26
CA LEU A 73 13.54 -9.84 9.46
C LEU A 73 13.56 -11.15 10.26
N PHE A 74 14.21 -12.18 9.74
CA PHE A 74 14.56 -13.42 10.43
C PHE A 74 15.61 -14.17 9.61
N ASN A 75 16.28 -15.13 10.23
CA ASN A 75 17.29 -15.94 9.55
C ASN A 75 16.66 -17.19 8.93
N HIS A 76 16.77 -17.34 7.62
CA HIS A 76 16.32 -18.54 6.89
C HIS A 76 17.08 -18.67 5.55
N PRO A 77 17.52 -19.87 5.12
CA PRO A 77 18.31 -20.03 3.90
C PRO A 77 17.70 -19.37 2.65
N LEU A 78 16.38 -19.49 2.48
CA LEU A 78 15.67 -18.87 1.35
C LEU A 78 15.62 -17.33 1.45
N THR A 79 15.60 -16.74 2.64
CA THR A 79 15.62 -15.27 2.76
C THR A 79 16.99 -14.72 2.36
N THR A 80 18.07 -15.49 2.53
CA THR A 80 19.40 -15.11 2.05
C THR A 80 19.57 -15.34 0.55
N ALA A 81 19.04 -16.45 0.03
CA ALA A 81 19.19 -16.83 -1.37
C ALA A 81 18.35 -15.98 -2.35
N TYR A 82 17.21 -15.45 -1.90
CA TYR A 82 16.28 -14.74 -2.77
C TYR A 82 16.12 -13.26 -2.41
N PRO A 83 16.20 -12.33 -3.39
CA PRO A 83 16.03 -10.90 -3.14
C PRO A 83 14.62 -10.56 -2.69
N TYR A 84 13.62 -11.26 -3.23
CA TYR A 84 12.22 -11.19 -2.82
C TYR A 84 11.79 -12.47 -2.14
N HIS A 85 10.94 -12.35 -1.13
CA HIS A 85 10.33 -13.51 -0.53
C HIS A 85 9.01 -13.18 0.13
N VAL A 86 8.17 -14.21 0.24
CA VAL A 86 6.97 -14.20 1.06
C VAL A 86 7.17 -15.17 2.20
N SER A 87 6.86 -14.73 3.42
CA SER A 87 6.93 -15.55 4.63
C SER A 87 5.53 -15.72 5.21
N VAL A 88 5.10 -16.96 5.40
CA VAL A 88 3.79 -17.31 5.95
C VAL A 88 3.99 -17.92 7.33
N TYR A 89 3.54 -17.19 8.36
CA TYR A 89 3.58 -17.60 9.75
C TYR A 89 2.20 -18.13 10.16
N LEU A 90 2.19 -19.39 10.62
CA LEU A 90 1.00 -20.02 11.19
C LEU A 90 1.24 -20.28 12.69
N PRO A 91 0.20 -20.18 13.54
CA PRO A 91 0.33 -20.49 14.96
C PRO A 91 0.90 -21.89 15.20
N GLY A 92 1.91 -21.98 16.05
CA GLY A 92 2.56 -23.25 16.42
C GLY A 92 3.37 -23.94 15.31
N ARG A 93 3.65 -23.27 14.18
CA ARG A 93 4.44 -23.84 13.08
C ARG A 93 5.64 -22.97 12.73
N TRP A 94 6.66 -23.60 12.14
CA TRP A 94 7.74 -22.89 11.48
C TRP A 94 7.20 -22.14 10.25
N PRO A 95 7.72 -20.94 9.95
CA PRO A 95 7.30 -20.16 8.79
C PRO A 95 7.60 -20.88 7.47
N TYR A 96 6.65 -20.81 6.55
CA TYR A 96 6.86 -21.22 5.15
C TYR A 96 7.41 -20.03 4.37
N VAL A 97 8.49 -20.24 3.61
CA VAL A 97 9.15 -19.17 2.86
C VAL A 97 9.15 -19.47 1.38
N ILE A 98 8.68 -18.52 0.58
CA ILE A 98 8.58 -18.63 -0.87
C ILE A 98 9.48 -17.54 -1.48
N GLY A 99 10.66 -17.93 -1.95
CA GLY A 99 11.63 -17.03 -2.57
C GLY A 99 11.39 -16.82 -4.06
N THR A 100 11.70 -15.61 -4.56
CA THR A 100 11.60 -15.24 -5.98
C THR A 100 12.83 -14.42 -6.40
N HIS A 101 13.42 -14.71 -7.58
CA HIS A 101 14.49 -13.91 -8.14
C HIS A 101 13.99 -12.60 -8.77
N ILE A 102 14.89 -11.63 -8.97
CA ILE A 102 14.53 -10.30 -9.47
C ILE A 102 13.90 -10.31 -10.87
N ASN A 103 14.29 -11.28 -11.71
CA ASN A 103 13.84 -11.41 -13.11
C ASN A 103 12.73 -12.45 -13.28
N GLU A 104 12.16 -12.93 -12.18
CA GLU A 104 11.08 -13.92 -12.19
C GLU A 104 9.77 -13.26 -11.75
N PRO A 105 8.62 -13.73 -12.26
CA PRO A 105 7.34 -13.36 -11.71
C PRO A 105 7.23 -13.75 -10.23
N LEU A 106 6.69 -12.86 -9.40
CA LEU A 106 6.28 -13.15 -8.02
C LEU A 106 5.33 -14.34 -8.00
N LYS A 107 5.71 -15.33 -7.21
CA LYS A 107 4.98 -16.60 -7.12
C LYS A 107 3.60 -16.39 -6.50
N ARG A 108 2.64 -17.17 -6.97
CA ARG A 108 1.34 -17.36 -6.30
C ARG A 108 1.58 -17.95 -4.92
N ILE A 109 0.83 -17.52 -3.93
CA ILE A 109 0.88 -18.10 -2.58
C ILE A 109 -0.49 -18.59 -2.15
N ALA A 110 -0.49 -19.55 -1.22
CA ALA A 110 -1.67 -19.94 -0.47
C ALA A 110 -1.81 -19.00 0.74
N LEU A 111 -2.80 -18.11 0.69
CA LEU A 111 -3.17 -17.26 1.81
C LEU A 111 -3.93 -18.11 2.84
N PRO A 112 -3.35 -18.35 4.03
CA PRO A 112 -4.01 -19.19 5.02
C PRO A 112 -5.20 -18.48 5.64
N LEU A 113 -6.30 -19.20 5.83
CA LEU A 113 -7.43 -18.80 6.67
C LEU A 113 -7.58 -19.84 7.79
N ARG A 114 -8.70 -19.82 8.53
CA ARG A 114 -8.95 -20.86 9.55
C ARG A 114 -9.45 -22.14 8.89
N GLY A 115 -8.53 -23.09 8.63
CA GLY A 115 -8.85 -24.42 8.12
C GLY A 115 -8.96 -24.53 6.59
N GLU A 116 -8.77 -23.43 5.87
CA GLU A 116 -8.75 -23.37 4.41
C GLU A 116 -7.62 -22.46 3.91
N VAL A 117 -7.40 -22.44 2.59
CA VAL A 117 -6.44 -21.56 1.94
C VAL A 117 -7.03 -20.95 0.67
N VAL A 118 -6.73 -19.68 0.43
CA VAL A 118 -7.14 -18.98 -0.79
C VAL A 118 -5.90 -18.68 -1.64
N PRO A 119 -5.87 -19.03 -2.93
CA PRO A 119 -4.72 -18.71 -3.77
C PRO A 119 -4.72 -17.22 -4.13
N ILE A 120 -3.61 -16.52 -3.89
CA ILE A 120 -3.47 -15.09 -4.23
C ILE A 120 -2.39 -14.83 -5.28
N GLU A 121 -2.72 -13.96 -6.22
CA GLU A 121 -1.87 -13.57 -7.35
C GLU A 121 -1.06 -12.30 -7.04
N ILE A 122 0.08 -12.47 -6.36
CA ILE A 122 0.92 -11.35 -5.91
C ILE A 122 1.46 -10.54 -7.11
N GLN A 123 1.85 -11.21 -8.20
CA GLN A 123 2.38 -10.53 -9.38
C GLN A 123 1.37 -9.53 -9.97
N THR A 124 0.09 -9.88 -10.02
CA THR A 124 -0.96 -9.01 -10.54
C THR A 124 -1.10 -7.75 -9.67
N ALA A 125 -1.14 -7.91 -8.35
CA ALA A 125 -1.20 -6.80 -7.42
C ALA A 125 0.04 -5.89 -7.53
N TYR A 126 1.23 -6.49 -7.64
CA TYR A 126 2.49 -5.77 -7.84
C TYR A 126 2.48 -4.95 -9.14
N ASN A 127 2.05 -5.56 -10.25
CA ASN A 127 1.95 -4.88 -11.56
C ASN A 127 1.02 -3.68 -11.49
N TYR A 128 -0.15 -3.85 -10.86
CA TYR A 128 -1.11 -2.77 -10.70
C TYR A 128 -0.53 -1.62 -9.88
N ALA A 129 0.08 -1.92 -8.72
CA ALA A 129 0.72 -0.92 -7.88
C ALA A 129 1.83 -0.16 -8.61
N TYR A 130 2.69 -0.87 -9.34
CA TYR A 130 3.78 -0.26 -10.11
C TYR A 130 3.27 0.63 -11.24
N GLN A 131 2.24 0.17 -11.97
CA GLN A 131 1.60 0.94 -13.03
C GLN A 131 0.99 2.25 -12.47
N GLN A 132 0.29 2.19 -11.33
CA GLN A 132 -0.29 3.37 -10.69
C GLN A 132 0.79 4.40 -10.30
N VAL A 133 1.90 3.96 -9.72
CA VAL A 133 3.03 4.84 -9.36
C VAL A 133 3.67 5.44 -10.61
N SER A 134 3.87 4.66 -11.68
CA SER A 134 4.42 5.15 -12.94
C SER A 134 3.53 6.24 -13.55
N VAL A 135 2.21 6.02 -13.60
CA VAL A 135 1.24 7.02 -14.07
C VAL A 135 1.27 8.27 -13.21
N GLY A 136 1.24 8.12 -11.88
CA GLY A 136 1.32 9.26 -10.96
C GLY A 136 2.62 10.07 -11.12
N ALA A 137 3.75 9.38 -11.27
CA ALA A 137 5.04 10.02 -11.51
C ALA A 137 5.07 10.76 -12.87
N HIS A 138 4.44 10.21 -13.91
CA HIS A 138 4.29 10.92 -15.19
C HIS A 138 3.43 12.18 -15.04
N ILE A 139 2.29 12.11 -14.35
CA ILE A 139 1.43 13.26 -14.08
C ILE A 139 2.20 14.37 -13.34
N LEU A 140 3.00 14.01 -12.32
CA LEU A 140 3.78 14.97 -11.55
C LEU A 140 4.95 15.59 -12.33
N ARG A 141 5.58 14.83 -13.23
CA ARG A 141 6.75 15.29 -14.00
C ARG A 141 6.37 16.06 -15.26
N ASP A 142 5.22 15.75 -15.86
CA ASP A 142 4.79 16.41 -17.07
C ASP A 142 4.25 17.82 -16.77
N LYS A 143 5.10 18.82 -17.04
CA LYS A 143 4.72 20.25 -16.92
C LYS A 143 3.55 20.63 -17.83
N LYS A 144 3.20 19.81 -18.83
CA LYS A 144 2.02 19.98 -19.69
C LYS A 144 0.75 19.42 -19.06
N TYR A 145 0.82 18.66 -17.97
CA TYR A 145 -0.36 18.23 -17.23
C TYR A 145 -0.89 19.36 -16.33
N ASN A 146 -1.28 20.46 -16.96
CA ASN A 146 -1.84 21.65 -16.31
C ASN A 146 -3.10 22.12 -17.06
N LEU A 147 -3.94 22.92 -16.41
CA LEU A 147 -5.21 23.42 -16.96
C LEU A 147 -5.12 24.07 -18.36
N LYS A 148 -3.96 24.61 -18.75
CA LYS A 148 -3.77 25.23 -20.08
C LYS A 148 -3.47 24.22 -21.19
N ASN A 149 -2.98 23.04 -20.82
CA ASN A 149 -2.41 22.05 -21.73
C ASN A 149 -3.08 20.66 -21.62
N LEU A 150 -4.01 20.48 -20.68
CA LEU A 150 -4.87 19.30 -20.65
C LEU A 150 -5.64 19.23 -21.98
N PRO A 151 -5.55 18.10 -22.72
CA PRO A 151 -6.13 17.97 -24.06
C PRO A 151 -7.66 17.85 -24.04
N PHE A 152 -8.28 17.88 -22.86
CA PHE A 152 -9.71 18.03 -22.75
C PHE A 152 -10.03 19.49 -23.10
N PRO A 153 -10.61 19.77 -24.28
CA PRO A 153 -11.23 21.07 -24.47
C PRO A 153 -12.18 21.26 -23.31
N SER A 154 -12.08 22.42 -22.66
CA SER A 154 -13.10 22.87 -21.73
C SER A 154 -14.46 22.51 -22.31
N LEU A 155 -15.25 21.70 -21.61
CA LEU A 155 -16.64 21.41 -22.04
C LEU A 155 -17.46 22.70 -22.10
N LEU A 156 -16.98 23.75 -21.45
CA LEU A 156 -17.51 25.10 -21.49
C LEU A 156 -16.71 25.97 -22.46
N THR A 157 -17.42 26.68 -23.32
CA THR A 157 -16.92 27.85 -24.03
C THR A 157 -16.38 28.92 -23.07
N ALA A 158 -15.66 29.92 -23.59
CA ALA A 158 -15.13 31.02 -22.77
C ALA A 158 -16.24 31.79 -22.05
N ASP A 159 -17.38 31.98 -22.71
CA ASP A 159 -18.54 32.67 -22.14
C ASP A 159 -19.23 31.83 -21.06
N GLU A 160 -19.42 30.53 -21.29
CA GLU A 160 -19.97 29.62 -20.28
C GLU A 160 -19.07 29.52 -19.05
N ARG A 161 -17.75 29.53 -19.24
CA ARG A 161 -16.79 29.57 -18.13
C ARG A 161 -16.90 30.88 -17.34
N LYS A 162 -17.02 32.02 -18.04
CA LYS A 162 -17.19 33.33 -17.39
C LYS A 162 -18.47 33.37 -16.56
N ASN A 163 -19.57 32.86 -17.10
CA ASN A 163 -20.86 32.80 -16.42
C ASN A 163 -20.81 31.87 -15.21
N ALA A 164 -20.20 30.69 -15.34
CA ALA A 164 -20.02 29.75 -14.24
C ALA A 164 -19.20 30.36 -13.09
N MET A 165 -18.11 31.07 -13.41
CA MET A 165 -17.30 31.77 -12.41
C MET A 165 -18.08 32.88 -11.69
N GLN A 166 -18.89 33.66 -12.40
CA GLN A 166 -19.75 34.68 -11.79
C GLN A 166 -20.80 34.07 -10.86
N ALA A 167 -21.39 32.94 -11.24
CA ALA A 167 -22.34 32.22 -10.39
C ALA A 167 -21.69 31.68 -9.11
N VAL A 168 -20.47 31.14 -9.21
CA VAL A 168 -19.70 30.66 -8.05
C VAL A 168 -19.37 31.81 -7.09
N GLU A 169 -18.92 32.96 -7.59
CA GLU A 169 -18.61 34.12 -6.74
C GLU A 169 -19.88 34.69 -6.07
N ALA A 170 -21.01 34.73 -6.79
CA ALA A 170 -22.30 35.10 -6.20
C ALA A 170 -22.73 34.14 -5.08
N TRP A 171 -22.55 32.83 -5.27
CA TRP A 171 -22.85 31.83 -4.25
C TRP A 171 -21.94 31.95 -3.02
N LYS A 172 -20.64 32.22 -3.20
CA LYS A 172 -19.74 32.48 -2.07
C LYS A 172 -20.16 33.70 -1.27
N ALA A 173 -20.53 34.78 -1.94
CA ALA A 173 -21.01 36.00 -1.28
C ALA A 173 -22.29 35.75 -0.47
N GLU A 174 -23.24 34.99 -1.01
CA GLU A 174 -24.47 34.65 -0.28
C GLU A 174 -24.19 33.69 0.88
N LEU A 175 -23.30 32.71 0.70
CA LEU A 175 -22.86 31.82 1.78
C LEU A 175 -22.24 32.60 2.96
N GLU A 176 -21.43 33.60 2.67
CA GLU A 176 -20.82 34.44 3.71
C GLU A 176 -21.87 35.30 4.41
N ARG A 177 -22.81 35.88 3.66
CA ARG A 177 -23.95 36.63 4.21
C ARG A 177 -24.82 35.79 5.14
N LEU A 178 -25.05 34.53 4.78
CA LEU A 178 -25.80 33.57 5.59
C LEU A 178 -25.04 33.15 6.86
N ARG A 179 -23.72 32.99 6.78
CA ARG A 179 -22.86 32.74 7.95
C ARG A 179 -22.92 33.89 8.94
N ASP A 180 -22.75 35.12 8.47
CA ASP A 180 -22.83 36.34 9.28
C ASP A 180 -24.21 36.54 9.96
N HIS A 181 -25.27 36.01 9.35
CA HIS A 181 -26.62 36.00 9.95
C HIS A 181 -26.86 34.86 10.93
N SER A 182 -26.11 33.76 10.86
CA SER A 182 -26.25 32.63 11.79
C SER A 182 -25.45 32.80 13.08
N GLU A 183 -24.53 33.76 13.13
CA GLU A 183 -23.69 34.08 14.30
C GLU A 183 -24.24 35.23 15.18
N LYS A 184 -25.49 35.67 14.93
CA LYS A 184 -26.25 36.62 15.79
C LYS A 184 -27.46 35.95 16.42
#